data_AF-A0A413F7B0-F1
#
_entry.id   AF-A0A413F7B0-F1
#
_cell.length_a   1.000
_cell.length_b   1.000
_cell.length_c   1.000
_cell.angle_alpha   90.00
_cell.angle_beta   90.00
_cell.angle_gamma   90.00
#
_symmetry.space_group_name_H-M   'P 1'
#
loop_
_entity.id
_entity.type
_entity.pdbx_description
1 polymer ?
#
loop_
_entity_poly.entity_id
_entity_poly.type
_entity_poly.pdbx_seq_one_letter_code
_entity_poly.pdbx_strand_id
1 'polypeptide(L)'
;MEAENTAKKSFVEIFMEGAFKGWNMGIRSMLTALVLAYALMYMLKASGAMILLERVFSPVMGLFSLPGVAITALVAALMSKPGGVATAVALYTQGVLTDVQVTVMFPALVLMGGLVSQYVRVVVVSGTDKRRHSLLIASTIGVAVLSIPLMNILLGIMRR
;
A
#
# COMPACT_ATOMS: atom_id res chain seq x y z
N MET A 1 -18.21 37.92 26.97
CA MET A 1 -18.49 37.81 25.53
C MET A 1 -17.40 38.58 24.82
N GLU A 2 -16.29 37.92 24.50
CA GLU A 2 -15.29 38.51 23.60
C GLU A 2 -15.81 38.29 22.18
N ALA A 3 -16.06 39.39 21.48
CA ALA A 3 -16.55 39.35 20.11
C ALA A 3 -15.43 38.82 19.21
N GLU A 4 -15.58 37.58 18.76
CA GLU A 4 -14.71 36.97 17.75
C GLU A 4 -14.88 37.74 16.43
N ASN A 5 -13.93 38.64 16.16
CA ASN A 5 -13.85 39.37 14.90
C ASN A 5 -13.40 38.38 13.81
N THR A 6 -14.36 37.67 13.22
CA THR A 6 -14.14 36.78 12.07
C THR A 6 -13.98 37.60 10.79
N ALA A 7 -12.89 38.38 10.72
CA ALA A 7 -12.42 38.91 9.45
C ALA A 7 -12.24 37.74 8.48
N LYS A 8 -12.90 37.81 7.32
CA LYS A 8 -12.89 36.75 6.31
C LYS A 8 -11.43 36.55 5.86
N LYS A 9 -10.80 35.45 6.29
CA LYS A 9 -9.41 35.12 5.92
C LYS A 9 -9.19 35.26 4.43
N SER A 10 -8.08 35.86 4.04
CA SER A 10 -7.76 36.03 2.63
C SER A 10 -7.50 34.66 1.97
N PHE A 11 -7.68 34.57 0.65
CA PHE A 11 -7.34 33.35 -0.09
C PHE A 11 -5.89 32.91 0.14
N VAL A 12 -4.96 33.86 0.25
CA VAL A 12 -3.54 33.60 0.50
C VAL A 12 -3.32 33.06 1.91
N GLU A 13 -4.03 33.58 2.91
CA GLU A 13 -3.94 33.09 4.29
C GLU A 13 -4.46 31.64 4.41
N ILE A 14 -5.59 31.35 3.77
CA ILE A 14 -6.16 29.99 3.74
C ILE A 14 -5.19 29.02 3.05
N PHE A 15 -4.58 29.44 1.93
CA PHE A 15 -3.59 28.64 1.23
C PHE A 15 -2.35 28.37 2.09
N MET A 16 -1.78 29.40 2.71
CA MET A 16 -0.59 29.27 3.56
C MET A 16 -0.86 28.39 4.79
N GLU A 17 -2.00 28.56 5.46
CA GLU A 17 -2.42 27.68 6.55
C GLU A 17 -2.56 26.22 6.09
N GLY A 18 -3.15 25.99 4.93
CA GLY A 18 -3.27 24.67 4.33
C GLY A 18 -1.90 24.05 4.03
N ALA A 19 -0.98 24.83 3.44
CA ALA A 19 0.37 24.39 3.11
C ALA A 19 1.16 24.01 4.37
N PHE A 20 1.13 24.83 5.42
CA PHE A 20 1.82 24.52 6.69
C PHE A 20 1.20 23.32 7.41
N LYS A 21 -0.13 23.19 7.43
CA LYS A 21 -0.80 22.00 7.97
C LYS A 21 -0.40 20.74 7.20
N GLY A 22 -0.41 20.80 5.88
CA GLY A 22 0.02 19.71 5.00
C GLY A 22 1.48 19.32 5.22
N TRP A 23 2.38 20.30 5.31
CA TRP A 23 3.80 20.09 5.61
C TRP A 23 4.01 19.40 6.97
N ASN A 24 3.37 19.93 8.01
CA ASN A 24 3.50 19.39 9.36
C ASN A 24 2.93 17.96 9.47
N MET A 25 1.81 17.69 8.79
CA MET A 25 1.24 16.34 8.69
C MET A 25 2.15 15.41 7.87
N GLY A 26 2.73 15.92 6.79
CA GLY A 26 3.70 15.24 5.95
C GLY A 26 4.90 14.74 6.76
N ILE A 27 5.55 15.63 7.51
CA ILE A 27 6.72 15.27 8.32
C ILE A 27 6.34 14.37 9.50
N ARG A 28 5.36 14.77 10.32
CA ARG A 28 5.08 14.08 11.59
C ARG A 28 4.42 12.73 11.40
N SER A 29 3.59 12.60 10.39
CA SER A 29 2.73 11.43 10.20
C SER A 29 3.17 10.61 8.98
N MET A 30 3.38 11.26 7.83
CA MET A 30 3.63 10.54 6.59
C MET A 30 5.05 10.01 6.46
N LEU A 31 6.06 10.86 6.68
CA LEU A 31 7.46 10.45 6.60
C LEU A 31 7.79 9.42 7.67
N THR A 32 7.36 9.62 8.91
CA THR A 32 7.61 8.68 10.03
C THR A 32 7.06 7.29 9.74
N ALA A 33 5.82 7.21 9.24
CA ALA A 33 5.19 5.93 8.90
C ALA A 33 5.88 5.27 7.69
N LEU A 34 6.35 6.05 6.72
CA LEU A 34 7.10 5.55 5.56
C LEU A 34 8.47 4.98 5.98
N VAL A 35 9.19 5.68 6.86
CA VAL A 35 10.49 5.23 7.39
C VAL A 35 10.33 3.93 8.18
N LEU A 36 9.31 3.84 9.04
CA LEU A 36 8.99 2.60 9.78
C LEU A 36 8.71 1.43 8.82
N ALA A 37 7.87 1.64 7.81
CA ALA A 37 7.54 0.66 6.79
C ALA A 37 8.80 0.18 6.02
N TYR A 38 9.69 1.10 5.65
CA TYR A 38 10.94 0.77 4.98
C TYR A 38 11.91 -0.01 5.89
N ALA A 39 12.05 0.41 7.15
CA ALA A 39 12.91 -0.27 8.12
C ALA A 39 12.44 -1.71 8.39
N LEU A 40 11.13 -1.91 8.57
CA LEU A 40 10.52 -3.25 8.69
C LEU A 40 10.82 -4.12 7.46
N MET A 41 10.59 -3.57 6.26
CA MET A 41 10.86 -4.28 5.01
C MET A 41 12.34 -4.65 4.88
N TYR A 42 13.26 -3.75 5.24
CA TYR A 42 14.69 -4.02 5.26
C TYR A 42 15.06 -5.14 6.25
N MET A 43 14.49 -5.14 7.46
CA MET A 43 14.67 -6.21 8.45
C MET A 43 14.16 -7.56 7.93
N LEU A 44 13.02 -7.58 7.25
CA LEU A 44 12.46 -8.80 6.63
C LEU A 44 13.36 -9.34 5.51
N LYS A 45 13.99 -8.46 4.74
CA LYS A 45 14.97 -8.85 3.71
C LYS A 45 16.27 -9.35 4.32
N ALA A 46 16.83 -8.62 5.29
CA ALA A 46 18.10 -8.96 5.93
C ALA A 46 18.04 -10.26 6.75
N SER A 47 16.88 -10.58 7.34
CA SER A 47 16.68 -11.83 8.09
C SER A 47 16.48 -13.07 7.20
N GLY A 48 16.36 -12.91 5.88
CA GLY A 48 16.02 -14.02 4.97
C GLY A 48 14.57 -14.49 5.05
N ALA A 49 13.72 -13.84 5.86
CA ALA A 49 12.31 -14.18 6.01
C ALA A 49 11.54 -14.12 4.69
N MET A 50 11.97 -13.25 3.75
CA MET A 50 11.40 -13.18 2.40
C MET A 50 11.49 -14.51 1.63
N ILE A 51 12.58 -15.27 1.78
CA ILE A 51 12.76 -16.57 1.11
C ILE A 51 11.77 -17.59 1.70
N LEU A 52 11.52 -17.50 3.00
CA LEU A 52 10.60 -18.38 3.70
C LEU A 52 9.14 -18.07 3.30
N LEU A 53 8.80 -16.79 3.20
CA LEU A 53 7.51 -16.34 2.67
C LEU A 53 7.32 -16.79 1.22
N GLU A 54 8.34 -16.69 0.37
CA GLU A 54 8.27 -17.19 -1.00
C GLU A 54 7.92 -18.68 -1.06
N ARG A 55 8.58 -19.53 -0.27
CA ARG A 55 8.31 -20.98 -0.26
C ARG A 55 6.89 -21.30 0.22
N VAL A 56 6.43 -20.62 1.26
CA VAL A 56 5.09 -20.86 1.85
C VAL A 56 3.98 -20.35 0.94
N PHE A 57 4.16 -19.19 0.32
CA PHE A 57 3.13 -18.58 -0.53
C PHE A 57 3.22 -19.00 -2.01
N SER A 58 4.30 -19.64 -2.45
CA SER A 58 4.44 -20.21 -3.80
C SER A 58 3.22 -21.01 -4.29
N PRO A 59 2.64 -21.96 -3.52
CA PRO A 59 1.46 -22.70 -3.98
C PRO A 59 0.24 -21.79 -4.19
N VAL A 60 0.06 -20.78 -3.34
CA VAL A 60 -1.05 -19.80 -3.48
C VAL A 60 -0.82 -18.90 -4.68
N MET A 61 0.42 -18.43 -4.89
CA MET A 61 0.78 -17.59 -6.05
C MET A 61 0.66 -18.35 -7.37
N GLY A 62 0.94 -19.66 -7.37
CA GLY A 62 0.74 -20.54 -8.52
C GLY A 62 -0.72 -20.59 -8.98
N LEU A 63 -1.70 -20.56 -8.06
CA LEU A 63 -3.13 -20.50 -8.42
C LEU A 63 -3.48 -19.23 -9.20
N PHE A 64 -2.74 -18.14 -8.99
CA PHE A 64 -2.93 -16.87 -9.67
C PHE A 64 -2.04 -16.69 -10.90
N SER A 65 -1.32 -17.74 -11.34
CA SER A 65 -0.33 -17.68 -12.42
C SER A 65 0.82 -16.70 -12.15
N LEU A 66 1.15 -16.50 -10.87
CA LEU A 66 2.25 -15.64 -10.43
C LEU A 66 3.41 -16.48 -9.88
N PRO A 67 4.67 -16.09 -10.12
CA PRO A 67 5.81 -16.76 -9.52
C PRO A 67 5.84 -16.47 -8.01
N GLY A 68 6.39 -17.41 -7.24
CA GLY A 68 6.50 -17.27 -5.78
C GLY A 68 7.17 -15.97 -5.36
N VAL A 69 8.24 -15.56 -6.06
CA VAL A 69 9.00 -14.32 -5.81
C VAL A 69 8.11 -13.07 -5.82
N ALA A 70 6.98 -13.09 -6.55
CA ALA A 70 6.09 -11.93 -6.63
C ALA A 70 5.44 -11.58 -5.28
N ILE A 71 5.46 -12.49 -4.30
CA ILE A 71 4.98 -12.21 -2.94
C ILE A 71 5.79 -11.09 -2.29
N THR A 72 7.06 -10.93 -2.66
CA THR A 72 7.92 -9.88 -2.13
C THR A 72 7.40 -8.48 -2.49
N ALA A 73 6.79 -8.33 -3.67
CA ALA A 73 6.16 -7.09 -4.10
C ALA A 73 4.85 -6.83 -3.33
N LEU A 74 4.04 -7.86 -3.08
CA LEU A 74 2.80 -7.74 -2.28
C LEU A 74 3.10 -7.42 -0.80
N VAL A 75 4.13 -8.03 -0.22
CA VAL A 75 4.58 -7.74 1.15
C VAL A 75 5.18 -6.33 1.23
N ALA A 76 5.96 -5.91 0.24
CA ALA A 76 6.42 -4.53 0.15
C ALA A 76 5.24 -3.55 0.00
N ALA A 77 4.21 -3.93 -0.77
CA ALA A 77 2.99 -3.14 -0.90
C ALA A 77 2.29 -2.96 0.44
N LEU A 78 2.08 -4.03 1.23
CA LEU A 78 1.46 -3.94 2.57
C LEU A 78 2.06 -2.85 3.45
N MET A 79 3.38 -2.69 3.37
CA MET A 79 4.12 -1.66 4.09
C MET A 79 3.95 -0.29 3.42
N SER A 80 4.07 -0.21 2.09
CA SER A 80 3.97 1.03 1.32
C SER A 80 3.57 0.80 -0.14
N LYS A 81 2.54 1.54 -0.63
CA LYS A 81 2.10 1.51 -2.03
C LYS A 81 3.26 1.68 -3.03
N PRO A 82 4.05 2.78 -2.98
CA PRO A 82 5.17 2.95 -3.89
C PRO A 82 6.28 1.90 -3.69
N GLY A 83 6.44 1.35 -2.49
CA GLY A 83 7.41 0.28 -2.22
C GLY A 83 7.06 -1.04 -2.92
N GLY A 84 5.78 -1.40 -2.94
CA GLY A 84 5.28 -2.55 -3.68
C GLY A 84 5.50 -2.44 -5.19
N VAL A 85 5.13 -1.28 -5.76
CA VAL A 85 5.33 -1.00 -7.19
C VAL A 85 6.80 -0.99 -7.56
N ALA A 86 7.66 -0.32 -6.78
CA ALA A 86 9.10 -0.30 -7.03
C ALA A 86 9.72 -1.70 -6.99
N THR A 87 9.25 -2.56 -6.07
CA THR A 87 9.69 -3.96 -5.99
C THR A 87 9.23 -4.76 -7.22
N ALA A 88 7.99 -4.58 -7.67
CA ALA A 88 7.49 -5.23 -8.88
C ALA A 88 8.27 -4.79 -10.13
N VAL A 89 8.58 -3.49 -10.26
CA VAL A 89 9.41 -2.96 -11.35
C VAL A 89 10.81 -3.55 -11.30
N ALA A 90 11.44 -3.62 -10.12
CA ALA A 90 12.75 -4.24 -9.98
C ALA A 90 12.75 -5.71 -10.46
N LEU A 91 11.76 -6.50 -10.04
CA LEU A 91 11.62 -7.90 -10.46
C LEU A 91 11.35 -8.04 -11.97
N TYR A 92 10.59 -7.11 -12.56
CA TYR A 92 10.38 -7.05 -14.00
C TYR A 92 11.68 -6.75 -14.75
N THR A 93 12.45 -5.75 -14.32
CA THR A 93 13.73 -5.40 -14.95
C THR A 93 14.79 -6.51 -14.82
N GLN A 94 14.66 -7.38 -13.82
CA GLN A 94 15.51 -8.56 -13.65
C GLN A 94 15.05 -9.77 -14.48
N GLY A 95 13.96 -9.65 -15.23
CA GLY A 95 13.38 -10.74 -16.02
C GLY A 95 12.68 -11.82 -15.17
N VAL A 96 12.45 -11.56 -13.88
CA VAL A 96 11.78 -12.50 -12.96
C VAL A 96 10.26 -12.45 -13.13
N LEU A 97 9.71 -11.27 -13.41
CA LEU A 97 8.29 -11.07 -13.73
C LEU A 97 8.11 -10.75 -15.20
N THR A 98 7.04 -11.27 -15.81
CA THR A 98 6.59 -10.86 -17.14
C THR A 98 5.75 -9.59 -17.10
N ASP A 99 5.61 -8.93 -18.24
CA ASP A 99 4.69 -7.80 -18.44
C ASP A 99 3.28 -8.14 -17.96
N VAL A 100 2.78 -9.33 -18.33
CA VAL A 100 1.47 -9.85 -17.93
C VAL A 100 1.34 -9.96 -16.42
N GLN A 101 2.34 -10.55 -15.76
CA GLN A 101 2.31 -10.76 -14.32
C GLN A 101 2.33 -9.43 -13.56
N VAL A 102 3.13 -8.47 -14.01
CA VAL A 102 3.14 -7.11 -13.44
C VAL A 102 1.78 -6.44 -13.60
N THR A 103 1.16 -6.53 -14.79
CA THR A 103 -0.16 -5.95 -15.04
C THR A 103 -1.25 -6.60 -14.19
N VAL A 104 -1.24 -7.93 -14.05
CA VAL A 104 -2.19 -8.69 -13.22
C VAL A 104 -2.09 -8.29 -11.75
N MET A 105 -0.87 -8.06 -11.25
CA MET A 105 -0.62 -7.71 -9.84
C MET A 105 -0.83 -6.24 -9.53
N PHE A 106 -0.79 -5.36 -10.54
CA PHE A 106 -0.83 -3.92 -10.33
C PHE A 106 -2.03 -3.44 -9.51
N PRO A 107 -3.28 -3.85 -9.79
CA PRO A 107 -4.43 -3.48 -8.95
C PRO A 107 -4.25 -3.91 -7.49
N ALA A 108 -3.76 -5.14 -7.26
CA ALA A 108 -3.54 -5.66 -5.92
C ALA A 108 -2.50 -4.83 -5.14
N LEU A 109 -1.40 -4.44 -5.79
CA LEU A 109 -0.36 -3.59 -5.19
C LEU A 109 -0.91 -2.22 -4.75
N VAL A 110 -1.83 -1.64 -5.54
CA VAL A 110 -2.41 -0.32 -5.27
C VAL A 110 -3.52 -0.39 -4.22
N LEU A 111 -4.33 -1.45 -4.24
CA LEU A 111 -5.46 -1.67 -3.32
C LEU A 111 -4.98 -2.10 -1.93
N MET A 112 -4.02 -3.03 -1.87
CA MET A 112 -3.42 -3.51 -0.62
C MET A 112 -2.42 -2.53 -0.03
N GLY A 113 -1.83 -1.68 -0.87
CA GLY A 113 -0.59 -1.05 -0.47
C GLY A 113 -0.76 0.01 0.62
N GLY A 114 0.25 0.20 1.47
CA GLY A 114 0.25 1.20 2.53
C GLY A 114 -0.75 0.93 3.65
N LEU A 115 -1.25 -0.30 3.77
CA LEU A 115 -2.22 -0.72 4.78
C LEU A 115 -1.78 -0.35 6.21
N VAL A 116 -0.55 -0.68 6.60
CA VAL A 116 -0.02 -0.33 7.93
C VAL A 116 0.04 1.18 8.12
N SER A 117 0.56 1.88 7.12
CA SER A 117 0.76 3.32 7.15
C SER A 117 -0.58 4.09 7.15
N GLN A 118 -1.59 3.62 6.41
CA GLN A 118 -2.92 4.21 6.39
C GLN A 118 -3.75 3.84 7.62
N TYR A 119 -3.58 2.65 8.16
CA TYR A 119 -4.21 2.24 9.41
C TYR A 119 -3.85 3.17 10.57
N VAL A 120 -2.56 3.47 10.75
CA VAL A 120 -2.10 4.39 11.81
C VAL A 120 -2.62 5.81 11.61
N ARG A 121 -2.72 6.27 10.36
CA ARG A 121 -3.05 7.68 10.05
C ARG A 121 -4.53 7.99 9.97
N VAL A 122 -5.33 6.99 9.58
CA VAL A 122 -6.77 7.14 9.39
C VAL A 122 -7.50 6.43 10.53
N VAL A 123 -7.39 5.10 10.61
CA VAL A 123 -8.25 4.26 11.46
C VAL A 123 -8.00 4.48 12.95
N VAL A 124 -6.73 4.65 13.35
CA VAL A 124 -6.37 4.90 14.75
C VAL A 124 -6.75 6.33 15.17
N VAL A 125 -6.59 7.31 14.28
CA VAL A 125 -6.86 8.73 14.57
C VAL A 125 -8.35 9.03 14.55
N SER A 126 -9.14 8.36 13.71
CA SER A 126 -10.58 8.57 13.60
C SER A 126 -11.40 8.04 14.79
N GLY A 127 -10.76 7.38 15.77
CA GLY A 127 -11.45 6.86 16.95
C GLY A 127 -12.49 5.78 16.63
N THR A 128 -12.31 5.06 15.52
CA THR A 128 -13.22 4.01 15.07
C THR A 128 -13.32 2.89 16.12
N ASP A 129 -14.48 2.21 16.17
CA ASP A 129 -14.65 1.06 17.08
C ASP A 129 -13.59 -0.02 16.78
N LYS A 130 -12.82 -0.41 17.79
CA LYS A 130 -11.75 -1.42 17.70
C LYS A 130 -12.24 -2.75 17.12
N ARG A 131 -13.51 -3.11 17.28
CA ARG A 131 -14.10 -4.34 16.70
C ARG A 131 -14.15 -4.30 15.16
N ARG A 132 -14.22 -3.10 14.58
CA ARG A 132 -14.30 -2.90 13.12
C ARG A 132 -12.92 -2.77 12.47
N HIS A 133 -11.86 -2.56 13.24
CA HIS A 133 -10.50 -2.40 12.72
C HIS A 133 -10.03 -3.65 11.98
N SER A 134 -10.28 -4.83 12.54
CA SER A 134 -9.95 -6.10 11.89
C SER A 134 -10.73 -6.29 10.59
N LEU A 135 -12.01 -5.93 10.56
CA LEU A 135 -12.85 -6.01 9.36
C LEU A 135 -12.36 -5.08 8.24
N LEU A 136 -11.88 -3.86 8.57
CA LEU A 136 -11.34 -2.92 7.59
C LEU A 136 -10.04 -3.41 6.95
N ILE A 137 -9.15 -4.02 7.74
CA ILE A 137 -7.91 -4.60 7.23
C ILE A 137 -8.24 -5.85 6.38
N ALA A 138 -9.11 -6.72 6.89
CA ALA A 138 -9.51 -7.94 6.19
C ALA A 138 -10.21 -7.65 4.86
N SER A 139 -11.11 -6.67 4.81
CA SER A 139 -11.80 -6.30 3.56
C SER A 139 -10.82 -5.75 2.52
N THR A 140 -9.85 -4.95 2.92
CA THR A 140 -8.84 -4.39 2.01
C THR A 140 -7.97 -5.50 1.41
N ILE A 141 -7.50 -6.44 2.23
CA ILE A 141 -6.74 -7.60 1.77
C ILE A 141 -7.60 -8.48 0.86
N GLY A 142 -8.86 -8.72 1.23
CA GLY A 142 -9.79 -9.51 0.43
C GLY A 142 -10.02 -8.93 -0.97
N VAL A 143 -10.29 -7.63 -1.06
CA VAL A 143 -10.47 -6.95 -2.35
C VAL A 143 -9.18 -6.98 -3.18
N ALA A 144 -8.01 -6.82 -2.56
CA ALA A 144 -6.74 -6.93 -3.26
C ALA A 144 -6.49 -8.33 -3.82
N VAL A 145 -6.74 -9.39 -3.04
CA VAL A 145 -6.61 -10.79 -3.51
C VAL A 145 -7.58 -11.07 -4.65
N LEU A 146 -8.82 -10.59 -4.56
CA LEU A 146 -9.83 -10.75 -5.62
C LEU A 146 -9.48 -9.98 -6.90
N SER A 147 -8.74 -8.88 -6.79
CA SER A 147 -8.35 -8.08 -7.96
C SER A 147 -7.40 -8.82 -8.91
N ILE A 148 -6.57 -9.75 -8.40
CA ILE A 148 -5.61 -10.53 -9.19
C ILE A 148 -6.31 -11.42 -10.23
N PRO A 149 -7.22 -12.35 -9.86
CA PRO A 149 -7.93 -13.17 -10.85
C PRO A 149 -8.85 -12.34 -11.75
N LEU A 150 -9.46 -11.27 -11.22
CA LEU A 150 -10.27 -10.36 -12.04
C LEU A 150 -9.46 -9.71 -13.16
N MET A 151 -8.26 -9.21 -12.85
CA MET A 151 -7.38 -8.63 -13.86
C MET A 151 -6.90 -9.67 -14.87
N ASN A 152 -6.66 -10.90 -14.41
CA ASN A 152 -6.28 -12.00 -15.29
C ASN A 152 -7.41 -12.36 -16.29
N ILE A 153 -8.66 -12.36 -15.83
CA ILE A 153 -9.85 -12.56 -16.69
C ILE A 153 -9.99 -11.39 -17.69
N LEU A 154 -9.87 -10.15 -17.24
CA LEU A 154 -9.96 -8.96 -18.09
C LEU A 154 -8.91 -8.98 -19.21
N LEU A 155 -7.66 -9.30 -18.88
CA LEU A 155 -6.60 -9.44 -19.87
C LEU A 155 -6.87 -10.60 -20.84
N GLY A 156 -7.45 -11.70 -20.36
CA GLY A 156 -7.88 -12.82 -21.19
C GLY A 156 -8.97 -12.45 -22.20
N ILE A 157 -9.86 -11.51 -21.84
CA ILE A 157 -10.89 -10.97 -22.75
C ILE A 157 -10.27 -10.01 -23.75
N MET A 158 -9.38 -9.11 -23.32
CA MET A 158 -8.77 -8.09 -24.19
C MET A 158 -7.76 -8.65 -25.20
N ARG A 159 -7.21 -9.84 -24.93
CA ARG A 159 -6.25 -10.53 -25.81
C ARG A 159 -6.91 -11.44 -26.85
N ARG A 160 -8.24 -11.56 -26.83
CA ARG A 160 -9.03 -12.19 -27.90
C ARG A 160 -9.42 -11.15 -28.94
#